data_AF-A0A182NRY3-F1
#
_entry.id   AF-A0A182NRY3-F1
#
_cell.length_a   1.000
_cell.length_b   1.000
_cell.length_c   1.000
_cell.angle_alpha   90.00
_cell.angle_beta   90.00
_cell.angle_gamma   90.00
#
_symmetry.space_group_name_H-M   'P 1'
#
loop_
_entity.id
_entity.type
_entity.pdbx_description
1 polymer ?
#
loop_
_entity_poly.entity_id
_entity_poly.type
_entity_poly.pdbx_seq_one_letter_code
_entity_poly.pdbx_strand_id
1 'polypeptide(L)'
;EDKHRLGTAIAAYLQYQKICGSNIPQAGGLTPGAGTDNGRRTPTWLDLDIYSMQKFLETVAGPLRIPSHKRYIQYFSGLLSGVIKLNSSSFFLKAIRVESPPCLHYRAITVNSEWRSFIKIFEGVRCLFTSDIYVIPITTRHFIYEIKHPLRLRGDILVRCYQIIPNNNKATYEKELIASVQFHTCAITEKEVQFTKGDLDLACEDERFSAEHRMTFCFDTVPNERPMILVFQDPLVRVEPIAENGDHLETINEGKCSTVCFFAAQ
;
A
#
# COMPACT_ATOMS: atom_id res chain seq x y z
N GLU A 1 13.16 9.08 1.99
CA GLU A 1 12.24 8.32 2.87
C GLU A 1 11.65 9.21 3.97
N ASP A 2 12.48 9.79 4.85
CA ASP A 2 12.02 10.59 6.01
C ASP A 2 11.14 11.80 5.64
N LYS A 3 11.45 12.49 4.53
CA LYS A 3 10.65 13.63 4.04
C LYS A 3 9.21 13.25 3.71
N HIS A 4 8.99 12.06 3.12
CA HIS A 4 7.63 11.62 2.77
C HIS A 4 6.83 11.21 3.99
N ARG A 5 7.47 10.57 4.98
CA ARG A 5 6.83 10.22 6.26
C ARG A 5 6.43 11.46 7.03
N LEU A 6 7.34 12.43 7.14
CA LEU A 6 7.08 13.73 7.74
C LEU A 6 5.94 14.47 7.03
N GLY A 7 5.99 14.53 5.70
CA GLY A 7 4.91 15.14 4.91
C GLY A 7 3.55 14.47 5.13
N THR A 8 3.54 13.14 5.28
CA THR A 8 2.30 12.39 5.54
C THR A 8 1.73 12.72 6.92
N ALA A 9 2.59 12.79 7.94
CA ALA A 9 2.18 13.19 9.29
C ALA A 9 1.63 14.62 9.33
N ILE A 10 2.29 15.57 8.66
CA ILE A 10 1.83 16.96 8.57
C ILE A 10 0.51 17.05 7.80
N ALA A 11 0.36 16.31 6.70
CA ALA A 11 -0.90 16.27 5.96
C ALA A 11 -2.05 15.69 6.80
N ALA A 12 -1.80 14.64 7.59
CA ALA A 12 -2.77 14.10 8.53
C ALA A 12 -3.14 15.13 9.62
N TYR A 13 -2.17 15.83 10.20
CA TYR A 13 -2.41 16.93 11.14
C TYR A 13 -3.31 18.02 10.54
N LEU A 14 -3.04 18.43 9.30
CA LEU A 14 -3.86 19.41 8.60
C LEU A 14 -5.30 18.89 8.37
N GLN A 15 -5.49 17.59 8.13
CA GLN A 15 -6.84 16.99 8.07
C GLN A 15 -7.52 16.99 9.44
N TYR A 16 -6.80 16.66 10.51
CA TYR A 16 -7.31 16.73 11.87
C TYR A 16 -7.80 18.14 12.20
N GLN A 17 -6.99 19.17 11.93
CA GLN A 17 -7.39 20.55 12.20
C GLN A 17 -8.62 20.98 11.41
N LYS A 18 -8.77 20.54 10.15
CA LYS A 18 -9.97 20.83 9.35
C LYS A 18 -11.24 20.18 9.92
N ILE A 19 -11.14 18.99 10.48
CA ILE A 19 -12.30 18.22 10.99
C ILE A 19 -12.64 18.60 12.43
N CYS A 20 -11.62 18.80 13.28
CA CYS A 20 -11.77 18.96 14.73
C CYS A 20 -11.48 20.38 15.23
N GLY A 21 -10.81 21.23 14.44
CA GLY A 21 -10.32 22.54 14.89
C GLY A 21 -11.41 23.57 15.20
N SER A 22 -12.63 23.38 14.74
CA SER A 22 -13.78 24.23 15.06
C SER A 22 -14.32 24.05 16.49
N ASN A 23 -13.91 22.99 17.20
CA ASN A 23 -14.36 22.69 18.57
C ASN A 23 -13.42 23.25 19.66
N ILE A 24 -12.34 23.94 19.28
CA ILE A 24 -11.49 24.63 20.25
C ILE A 24 -12.23 25.90 20.67
N PRO A 25 -12.61 26.07 21.96
CA PRO A 25 -13.14 27.33 22.42
C PRO A 25 -12.14 28.41 22.03
N GLN A 26 -12.59 29.47 21.35
CA GLN A 26 -11.76 30.66 21.22
C GLN A 26 -11.46 31.10 22.65
N ALA A 27 -10.25 30.77 23.13
CA ALA A 27 -9.82 31.18 24.44
C ALA A 27 -9.89 32.70 24.45
N GLY A 28 -10.88 33.23 25.17
CA GLY A 28 -10.93 34.64 25.50
C GLY A 28 -9.61 35.01 26.17
N GLY A 29 -8.96 36.05 25.66
CA GLY A 29 -7.67 36.57 26.14
C GLY A 29 -6.50 35.72 25.64
N LEU A 30 -5.74 36.18 24.65
CA LEU A 30 -4.56 37.02 24.90
C LEU A 30 -4.17 37.92 23.71
N THR A 31 -5.06 38.17 22.75
CA THR A 31 -4.84 39.21 21.73
C THR A 31 -5.36 40.57 22.22
N PRO A 32 -4.51 41.60 22.43
CA PRO A 32 -5.01 42.95 22.60
C PRO A 32 -5.56 43.41 21.26
N GLY A 33 -6.89 43.52 21.16
CA GLY A 33 -7.57 44.18 20.04
C GLY A 33 -8.16 43.23 18.99
N ALA A 34 -9.16 42.43 19.37
CA ALA A 34 -10.15 41.94 18.41
C ALA A 34 -11.14 43.07 18.09
N GLY A 35 -10.67 44.08 17.36
CA GLY A 35 -11.52 45.09 16.73
C GLY A 35 -12.02 44.57 15.39
N THR A 36 -13.33 44.55 15.20
CA THR A 36 -13.94 44.42 13.87
C THR A 36 -13.71 45.72 13.11
N ASP A 37 -12.61 45.79 12.35
CA ASP A 37 -12.39 46.88 11.41
C ASP A 37 -12.48 46.34 9.97
N ASN A 38 -13.45 46.83 9.22
CA ASN A 38 -13.65 46.62 7.77
C ASN A 38 -13.74 45.18 7.24
N GLY A 39 -14.49 44.29 7.92
CA GLY A 39 -14.90 43.00 7.34
C GLY A 39 -13.77 42.01 7.06
N ARG A 40 -12.52 42.32 7.43
CA ARG A 40 -11.38 41.39 7.40
C ARG A 40 -11.22 40.76 8.78
N ARG A 41 -11.54 39.46 8.87
CA ARG A 41 -11.19 38.65 10.05
C ARG A 41 -9.67 38.62 10.21
N THR A 42 -9.19 39.02 11.39
CA THR A 42 -7.80 38.79 11.79
C THR A 42 -7.56 37.27 11.93
N PRO A 43 -6.46 36.74 11.36
CA PRO A 43 -6.13 35.32 11.49
C PRO A 43 -5.93 34.97 12.96
N THR A 44 -6.54 33.87 13.41
CA THR A 44 -6.29 33.30 14.73
C THR A 44 -4.90 32.66 14.78
N TRP A 45 -4.37 32.38 15.98
CA TRP A 45 -3.14 31.60 16.13
C TRP A 45 -3.22 30.24 15.42
N LEU A 46 -4.40 29.63 15.40
CA LEU A 46 -4.64 28.37 14.69
C LEU A 46 -4.53 28.54 13.17
N ASP A 47 -5.05 29.65 12.61
CA ASP A 47 -4.92 29.95 11.18
C ASP A 47 -3.46 30.13 10.76
N LEU A 48 -2.66 30.77 11.62
CA LEU A 48 -1.21 30.96 11.40
C LEU A 48 -0.44 29.64 11.46
N ASP A 49 -0.78 28.75 12.39
CA ASP A 49 -0.17 27.42 12.49
C ASP A 49 -0.51 26.55 11.26
N ILE A 50 -1.78 26.52 10.86
CA ILE A 50 -2.24 25.81 9.65
C ILE A 50 -1.50 26.31 8.42
N TYR A 51 -1.40 27.63 8.24
CA TYR A 51 -0.68 28.23 7.12
C TYR A 51 0.80 27.86 7.12
N SER A 52 1.44 27.89 8.31
CA SER A 52 2.85 27.55 8.47
C SER A 52 3.12 26.08 8.14
N MET A 53 2.25 25.18 8.60
CA MET A 53 2.35 23.74 8.31
C MET A 53 2.07 23.42 6.84
N GLN A 54 1.11 24.09 6.19
CA GLN A 54 0.87 23.96 4.75
C GLN A 54 2.09 24.39 3.94
N LYS A 55 2.64 25.56 4.25
CA LYS A 55 3.84 26.07 3.57
C LYS A 55 5.06 25.16 3.80
N PHE A 56 5.21 24.62 5.01
CA PHE A 56 6.26 23.66 5.30
C PHE A 56 6.09 22.37 4.47
N LEU A 57 4.87 21.84 4.39
CA LEU A 57 4.56 20.66 3.58
C LEU A 57 4.97 20.87 2.12
N GLU A 58 4.58 22.01 1.54
CA GLU A 58 4.92 22.38 0.16
C GLU A 58 6.42 22.54 -0.05
N THR A 59 7.12 23.20 0.88
CA THR A 59 8.54 23.57 0.73
C THR A 59 9.48 22.41 1.03
N VAL A 60 9.18 21.58 2.03
CA VAL A 60 10.13 20.60 2.59
C VAL A 60 9.82 19.17 2.16
N ALA A 61 8.54 18.77 2.21
CA ALA A 61 8.13 17.41 1.86
C ALA A 61 7.76 17.28 0.38
N GLY A 62 7.26 18.36 -0.23
CA GLY A 62 6.73 18.36 -1.59
C GLY A 62 5.42 17.59 -1.71
N PRO A 63 4.93 17.36 -2.95
CA PRO A 63 3.70 16.60 -3.17
C PRO A 63 3.79 15.19 -2.59
N LEU A 64 2.74 14.75 -1.91
CA LEU A 64 2.61 13.35 -1.50
C LEU A 64 2.44 12.51 -2.76
N ARG A 65 3.44 11.68 -3.09
CA ARG A 65 3.44 10.85 -4.30
C ARG A 65 3.07 9.40 -4.03
N ILE A 66 3.47 8.87 -2.88
CA ILE A 66 3.28 7.45 -2.51
C ILE A 66 1.78 7.17 -2.27
N PRO A 67 1.13 6.33 -3.10
CA PRO A 67 -0.30 5.99 -2.96
C PRO A 67 -0.69 5.49 -1.57
N SER A 68 0.09 4.60 -0.96
CA SER A 68 -0.18 4.09 0.38
C SER A 68 -0.23 5.19 1.43
N HIS A 69 0.64 6.21 1.35
CA HIS A 69 0.59 7.34 2.27
C HIS A 69 -0.71 8.15 2.12
N LYS A 70 -1.16 8.38 0.89
CA LYS A 70 -2.43 9.07 0.60
C LYS A 70 -3.62 8.29 1.16
N ARG A 71 -3.63 6.97 0.95
CA ARG A 71 -4.64 6.06 1.49
C ARG A 71 -4.73 6.15 3.01
N TYR A 72 -3.59 6.18 3.68
CA TYR A 72 -3.54 6.29 5.14
C TYR A 72 -4.07 7.63 5.67
N ILE A 73 -3.82 8.73 4.95
CA ILE A 73 -4.45 10.04 5.27
C ILE A 73 -5.97 9.97 5.09
N GLN A 74 -6.45 9.31 4.03
CA GLN A 74 -7.88 9.12 3.77
C GLN A 74 -8.53 8.23 4.83
N TYR A 75 -7.86 7.17 5.29
CA TYR A 75 -8.34 6.35 6.39
C TYR A 75 -8.45 7.16 7.68
N PHE A 76 -7.42 7.93 8.01
CA PHE A 76 -7.40 8.79 9.18
C PHE A 76 -8.54 9.82 9.16
N SER A 77 -8.68 10.58 8.07
CA SER A 77 -9.76 11.58 7.95
C SER A 77 -11.15 10.94 7.89
N GLY A 78 -11.29 9.79 7.23
CA GLY A 78 -12.55 9.05 7.15
C GLY A 78 -13.00 8.51 8.51
N LEU A 79 -12.06 8.07 9.35
CA LEU A 79 -12.36 7.62 10.72
C LEU A 79 -12.71 8.80 11.63
N LEU A 80 -11.97 9.91 11.57
CA LEU A 80 -12.27 11.12 12.35
C LEU A 80 -13.64 11.71 12.00
N SER A 81 -14.01 11.71 10.73
CA SER A 81 -15.31 12.21 10.25
C SER A 81 -16.45 11.20 10.41
N GLY A 82 -16.16 9.96 10.79
CA GLY A 82 -17.15 8.88 10.92
C GLY A 82 -17.64 8.29 9.59
N VAL A 83 -17.07 8.72 8.46
CA VAL A 83 -17.35 8.15 7.12
C VAL A 83 -16.90 6.70 7.04
N ILE A 84 -15.74 6.38 7.63
CA ILE A 84 -15.26 5.01 7.78
C ILE A 84 -15.68 4.53 9.16
N LYS A 85 -16.42 3.42 9.20
CA LYS A 85 -16.72 2.71 10.44
C LYS A 85 -15.63 1.70 10.72
N LEU A 86 -15.20 1.60 11.98
CA LEU A 86 -14.22 0.60 12.39
C LEU A 86 -14.74 -0.81 12.11
N ASN A 87 -14.05 -1.53 11.26
CA ASN A 87 -14.27 -2.97 11.09
C ASN A 87 -13.32 -3.76 12.02
N SER A 88 -13.89 -4.56 12.92
CA SER A 88 -13.18 -5.47 13.82
C SER A 88 -13.25 -6.95 13.37
N SER A 89 -13.87 -7.21 12.22
CA SER A 89 -14.00 -8.55 11.65
C SER A 89 -12.63 -9.11 11.28
N SER A 90 -12.48 -10.42 11.45
CA SER A 90 -11.31 -11.13 10.92
C SER A 90 -11.51 -11.41 9.43
N PHE A 91 -10.51 -11.06 8.62
CA PHE A 91 -10.49 -11.37 7.20
C PHE A 91 -9.43 -12.42 6.91
N PHE A 92 -9.79 -13.40 6.11
CA PHE A 92 -8.90 -14.47 5.67
C PHE A 92 -8.60 -14.27 4.19
N LEU A 93 -7.37 -13.86 3.88
CA LEU A 93 -6.94 -13.70 2.50
C LEU A 93 -6.74 -15.09 1.88
N LYS A 94 -7.38 -15.32 0.74
CA LYS A 94 -7.37 -16.61 0.01
C LYS A 94 -6.66 -16.52 -1.33
N ALA A 95 -6.67 -15.35 -1.95
CA ALA A 95 -6.05 -15.14 -3.25
C ALA A 95 -5.80 -13.67 -3.53
N ILE A 96 -4.83 -13.40 -4.41
CA ILE A 96 -4.65 -12.09 -5.02
C ILE A 96 -4.70 -12.28 -6.54
N ARG A 97 -5.77 -11.79 -7.18
CA ARG A 97 -5.94 -11.81 -8.63
C ARG A 97 -5.24 -10.59 -9.24
N VAL A 98 -4.40 -10.82 -10.23
CA VAL A 98 -3.72 -9.77 -11.00
C VAL A 98 -4.30 -9.73 -12.40
N GLU A 99 -4.72 -8.55 -12.84
CA GLU A 99 -5.23 -8.28 -14.19
C GLU A 99 -4.34 -7.25 -14.87
N SER A 100 -4.14 -7.41 -16.18
CA SER A 100 -3.15 -6.66 -16.97
C SER A 100 -1.75 -6.62 -16.31
N PRO A 101 -1.07 -7.78 -16.17
CA PRO A 101 0.28 -7.85 -15.61
C PRO A 101 1.27 -6.90 -16.29
N PRO A 102 2.37 -6.50 -15.62
CA PRO A 102 3.35 -5.59 -16.21
C PRO A 102 3.99 -6.17 -17.48
N CYS A 103 4.13 -5.33 -18.50
CA CYS A 103 4.80 -5.62 -19.76
C CYS A 103 6.32 -5.51 -19.58
N LEU A 104 6.93 -6.57 -19.05
CA LEU A 104 8.38 -6.61 -18.77
C LEU A 104 9.25 -6.94 -20.01
N HIS A 105 8.66 -6.86 -21.20
CA HIS A 105 9.25 -7.25 -22.48
C HIS A 105 10.51 -6.44 -22.88
N TYR A 106 10.73 -5.26 -22.29
CA TYR A 106 11.76 -4.31 -22.74
C TYR A 106 13.18 -4.58 -22.18
N ARG A 107 13.41 -5.65 -21.42
CA ARG A 107 14.76 -6.01 -20.97
C ARG A 107 15.08 -7.44 -21.34
N ALA A 108 16.37 -7.71 -21.62
CA ALA A 108 16.98 -9.02 -21.85
C ALA A 108 16.83 -10.04 -20.67
N ILE A 109 15.88 -9.81 -19.78
CA ILE A 109 15.61 -10.51 -18.52
C ILE A 109 14.62 -11.65 -18.73
N THR A 110 13.79 -11.62 -19.77
CA THR A 110 12.82 -12.70 -20.04
C THR A 110 13.48 -13.84 -20.79
N VAL A 111 13.80 -14.93 -20.09
CA VAL A 111 14.12 -16.22 -20.70
C VAL A 111 12.80 -16.81 -21.24
N ASN A 112 12.78 -17.30 -22.48
CA ASN A 112 11.62 -17.94 -23.10
C ASN A 112 10.33 -17.08 -23.19
N SER A 113 10.43 -15.75 -23.20
CA SER A 113 9.26 -14.86 -23.15
C SER A 113 8.37 -15.06 -21.91
N GLU A 114 8.99 -15.41 -20.79
CA GLU A 114 8.35 -15.51 -19.49
C GLU A 114 9.07 -14.58 -18.49
N TRP A 115 8.36 -14.14 -17.46
CA TRP A 115 8.94 -13.50 -16.29
C TRP A 115 8.59 -14.28 -15.03
N ARG A 116 9.37 -14.06 -13.97
CA ARG A 116 9.25 -14.79 -12.71
C ARG A 116 8.87 -13.82 -11.61
N SER A 117 7.85 -14.15 -10.84
CA SER A 117 7.31 -13.27 -9.81
C SER A 117 6.98 -14.01 -8.52
N PHE A 118 7.12 -13.35 -7.39
CA PHE A 118 6.62 -13.83 -6.11
C PHE A 118 6.15 -12.67 -5.24
N ILE A 119 5.32 -12.96 -4.25
CA ILE A 119 4.83 -11.98 -3.30
C ILE A 119 5.29 -12.29 -1.89
N LYS A 120 5.42 -11.23 -1.08
CA LYS A 120 5.51 -11.32 0.38
C LYS A 120 4.39 -10.51 1.01
N ILE A 121 3.79 -11.05 2.07
CA ILE A 121 2.74 -10.41 2.86
C ILE A 121 3.25 -10.21 4.28
N PHE A 122 3.17 -8.99 4.76
CA PHE A 122 3.64 -8.59 6.08
C PHE A 122 2.50 -8.02 6.91
N GLU A 123 2.52 -8.31 8.20
CA GLU A 123 1.74 -7.63 9.23
C GLU A 123 2.71 -6.87 10.12
N GLY A 124 2.70 -5.53 10.00
CA GLY A 124 3.77 -4.69 10.53
C GLY A 124 5.14 -5.08 9.96
N VAL A 125 6.04 -5.57 10.83
CA VAL A 125 7.40 -6.03 10.46
C VAL A 125 7.50 -7.54 10.22
N ARG A 126 6.45 -8.30 10.54
CA ARG A 126 6.46 -9.77 10.46
C ARG A 126 6.04 -10.23 9.08
N CYS A 127 6.90 -10.95 8.38
CA CYS A 127 6.53 -11.66 7.15
C CYS A 127 5.61 -12.84 7.52
N LEU A 128 4.35 -12.78 7.10
CA LEU A 128 3.35 -13.81 7.35
C LEU A 128 3.33 -14.89 6.26
N PHE A 129 3.66 -14.50 5.03
CA PHE A 129 3.56 -15.38 3.88
C PHE A 129 4.54 -14.95 2.79
N THR A 130 5.22 -15.92 2.19
CA THR A 130 5.95 -15.79 0.93
C THR A 130 5.35 -16.80 -0.04
N SER A 131 5.00 -16.36 -1.24
CA SER A 131 4.48 -17.29 -2.25
C SER A 131 5.60 -18.14 -2.85
N ASP A 132 5.20 -19.24 -3.48
CA ASP A 132 6.00 -19.88 -4.51
C ASP A 132 6.28 -18.93 -5.68
N ILE A 133 7.17 -19.32 -6.59
CA ILE A 133 7.55 -18.53 -7.76
C ILE A 133 6.56 -18.80 -8.88
N TYR A 134 5.90 -17.73 -9.35
CA TYR A 134 5.02 -17.75 -10.49
C TYR A 134 5.83 -17.43 -11.75
N VAL A 135 5.87 -18.38 -12.68
CA VAL A 135 6.44 -18.19 -14.02
C VAL A 135 5.31 -17.85 -14.98
N ILE A 136 5.36 -16.63 -15.51
CA ILE A 136 4.23 -15.97 -16.16
C ILE A 136 4.65 -15.64 -17.59
N PRO A 137 3.99 -16.21 -18.62
CA PRO A 137 4.18 -15.80 -20.00
C PRO A 137 3.87 -14.31 -20.19
N ILE A 138 4.61 -13.61 -21.05
CA ILE A 138 4.38 -12.18 -21.33
C ILE A 138 3.00 -11.89 -21.96
N THR A 139 2.34 -12.90 -22.52
CA THR A 139 1.00 -12.80 -23.12
C THR A 139 -0.14 -12.94 -22.10
N THR A 140 0.18 -13.28 -20.85
CA THR A 140 -0.79 -13.50 -19.77
C THR A 140 -1.59 -12.23 -19.52
N ARG A 141 -2.93 -12.32 -19.59
CA ARG A 141 -3.82 -11.19 -19.32
C ARG A 141 -4.26 -11.10 -17.86
N HIS A 142 -4.29 -12.22 -17.17
CA HIS A 142 -4.59 -12.31 -15.75
C HIS A 142 -3.97 -13.58 -15.14
N PHE A 143 -3.64 -13.52 -13.86
CA PHE A 143 -3.21 -14.69 -13.08
C PHE A 143 -3.51 -14.48 -11.60
N ILE A 144 -3.41 -15.52 -10.79
CA ILE A 144 -3.77 -15.50 -9.37
C ILE A 144 -2.60 -15.98 -8.53
N TYR A 145 -2.20 -15.20 -7.53
CA TYR A 145 -1.41 -15.71 -6.41
C TYR A 145 -2.34 -16.43 -5.44
N GLU A 146 -2.26 -17.75 -5.39
CA GLU A 146 -3.01 -18.58 -4.45
C GLU A 146 -2.38 -18.55 -3.05
N ILE A 147 -3.23 -18.42 -2.03
CA ILE A 147 -2.85 -18.56 -0.62
C ILE A 147 -3.36 -19.92 -0.15
N LYS A 148 -2.50 -20.96 -0.23
CA LYS A 148 -2.85 -22.37 0.01
C LYS A 148 -3.61 -22.61 1.33
N HIS A 149 -3.24 -21.87 2.38
CA HIS A 149 -3.94 -21.86 3.66
C HIS A 149 -4.44 -20.44 3.94
N PRO A 150 -5.76 -20.21 4.08
CA PRO A 150 -6.32 -18.87 4.24
C PRO A 150 -5.59 -18.07 5.33
N LEU A 151 -4.99 -16.96 4.93
CA LEU A 151 -4.13 -16.17 5.81
C LEU A 151 -4.97 -15.15 6.57
N ARG A 152 -5.10 -15.35 7.89
CA ARG A 152 -5.80 -14.39 8.75
C ARG A 152 -5.00 -13.08 8.82
N LEU A 153 -5.60 -12.00 8.36
CA LEU A 153 -5.00 -10.66 8.40
C LEU A 153 -5.69 -9.82 9.47
N ARG A 154 -4.89 -9.00 10.17
CA ARG A 154 -5.38 -8.01 11.14
C ARG A 154 -4.48 -6.78 11.12
N GLY A 155 -5.10 -5.61 11.25
CA GLY A 155 -4.35 -4.37 11.39
C GLY A 155 -3.72 -3.92 10.08
N ASP A 156 -2.47 -3.50 10.13
CA ASP A 156 -1.74 -2.97 8.99
C ASP A 156 -1.01 -4.05 8.20
N ILE A 157 -1.38 -4.16 6.93
CA ILE A 157 -0.90 -5.17 5.99
C ILE A 157 -0.11 -4.50 4.88
N LEU A 158 1.10 -5.00 4.63
CA LEU A 158 1.93 -4.64 3.49
C LEU A 158 2.10 -5.84 2.59
N VAL A 159 1.75 -5.70 1.32
CA VAL A 159 2.03 -6.70 0.29
C VAL A 159 3.06 -6.15 -0.68
N ARG A 160 4.11 -6.93 -0.92
CA ARG A 160 5.22 -6.60 -1.83
C ARG A 160 5.27 -7.63 -2.95
N CYS A 161 5.32 -7.15 -4.19
CA CYS A 161 5.47 -7.96 -5.39
C CYS A 161 6.87 -7.81 -5.96
N TYR A 162 7.54 -8.93 -6.18
CA TYR A 162 8.92 -8.95 -6.66
C TYR A 162 9.01 -9.63 -8.02
N GLN A 163 9.79 -9.05 -8.92
CA GLN A 163 10.28 -9.73 -10.11
C GLN A 163 11.61 -10.40 -9.80
N ILE A 164 11.77 -11.65 -10.23
CA ILE A 164 13.06 -12.34 -10.25
C ILE A 164 13.73 -12.07 -11.59
N ILE A 165 14.98 -11.61 -11.53
CA ILE A 165 15.84 -11.34 -12.68
C ILE A 165 16.80 -12.52 -12.85
N PRO A 166 16.65 -13.34 -13.91
CA PRO A 166 17.58 -14.42 -14.19
C PRO A 166 18.97 -13.85 -14.49
N ASN A 167 19.99 -14.39 -13.84
CA ASN A 167 21.38 -14.06 -14.14
C ASN A 167 22.07 -15.31 -14.71
N ASN A 168 22.37 -15.31 -16.00
CA ASN A 168 22.98 -16.46 -16.68
C ASN A 168 24.41 -16.76 -16.20
N ASN A 169 25.04 -15.83 -15.47
CA ASN A 169 26.44 -15.92 -15.05
C ASN A 169 26.64 -16.07 -13.53
N LYS A 170 25.56 -16.12 -12.73
CA LYS A 170 25.64 -16.28 -11.26
C LYS A 170 24.65 -17.34 -10.79
N ALA A 171 25.04 -18.07 -9.74
CA ALA A 171 24.15 -19.02 -9.07
C ALA A 171 22.99 -18.33 -8.30
N THR A 172 23.11 -17.02 -8.06
CA THR A 172 22.15 -16.24 -7.29
C THR A 172 21.25 -15.39 -8.18
N TYR A 173 19.95 -15.52 -7.97
CA TYR A 173 18.93 -14.69 -8.61
C TYR A 173 18.93 -13.28 -8.00
N GLU A 174 18.86 -12.25 -8.83
CA GLU A 174 18.57 -10.88 -8.37
C GLU A 174 17.05 -10.70 -8.31
N LYS A 175 16.56 -9.91 -7.35
CA LYS A 175 15.13 -9.57 -7.23
C LYS A 175 14.92 -8.07 -7.26
N GLU A 176 13.86 -7.65 -7.91
CA GLU A 176 13.42 -6.26 -7.98
C GLU A 176 12.04 -6.14 -7.33
N LEU A 177 11.88 -5.21 -6.38
CA LEU A 177 10.55 -4.84 -5.88
C LEU A 177 9.87 -3.99 -6.95
N ILE A 178 8.80 -4.51 -7.57
CA ILE A 178 8.14 -3.85 -8.71
C ILE A 178 6.82 -3.16 -8.32
N ALA A 179 6.17 -3.62 -7.25
CA ALA A 179 4.96 -3.01 -6.74
C ALA A 179 4.82 -3.31 -5.24
N SER A 180 4.26 -2.36 -4.48
CA SER A 180 3.79 -2.65 -3.13
C SER A 180 2.49 -1.93 -2.82
N VAL A 181 1.73 -2.46 -1.87
CA VAL A 181 0.50 -1.83 -1.39
C VAL A 181 0.37 -2.05 0.10
N GLN A 182 0.08 -0.97 0.81
CA GLN A 182 -0.15 -0.99 2.24
C GLN A 182 -1.59 -0.58 2.56
N PHE A 183 -2.31 -1.38 3.34
CA PHE A 183 -3.69 -1.10 3.71
C PHE A 183 -3.98 -1.59 5.13
N HIS A 184 -5.01 -1.04 5.77
CA HIS A 184 -5.42 -1.45 7.10
C HIS A 184 -6.73 -2.22 7.03
N THR A 185 -6.82 -3.37 7.72
CA THR A 185 -8.01 -4.24 7.66
C THR A 185 -9.27 -3.57 8.20
N CYS A 186 -9.14 -2.55 9.06
CA CYS A 186 -10.30 -1.81 9.60
C CYS A 186 -11.09 -1.04 8.53
N ALA A 187 -10.46 -0.70 7.40
CA ALA A 187 -11.09 0.01 6.30
C ALA A 187 -11.65 -0.93 5.22
N ILE A 188 -11.51 -2.26 5.41
CA ILE A 188 -12.07 -3.26 4.51
C ILE A 188 -13.50 -3.57 4.94
N THR A 189 -14.45 -3.45 4.02
CA THR A 189 -15.87 -3.78 4.27
C THR A 189 -16.42 -4.85 3.32
N GLU A 190 -15.65 -5.20 2.29
CA GLU A 190 -16.07 -6.09 1.21
C GLU A 190 -15.18 -7.33 1.13
N LYS A 191 -15.68 -8.39 0.48
CA LYS A 191 -14.92 -9.63 0.27
C LYS A 191 -13.89 -9.52 -0.85
N GLU A 192 -13.99 -8.50 -1.70
CA GLU A 192 -12.98 -8.20 -2.71
C GLU A 192 -12.53 -6.75 -2.52
N VAL A 193 -11.22 -6.54 -2.43
CA VAL A 193 -10.64 -5.19 -2.37
C VAL A 193 -9.74 -5.01 -3.57
N GLN A 194 -10.00 -3.97 -4.36
CA GLN A 194 -9.28 -3.72 -5.60
C GLN A 194 -8.31 -2.56 -5.42
N PHE A 195 -7.10 -2.74 -5.95
CA PHE A 195 -6.09 -1.69 -6.07
C PHE A 195 -5.69 -1.58 -7.53
N THR A 196 -5.93 -0.41 -8.13
CA THR A 196 -5.53 -0.09 -9.50
C THR A 196 -4.06 0.29 -9.57
N LYS A 197 -3.48 0.48 -10.77
CA LYS A 197 -2.11 1.00 -10.95
C LYS A 197 -1.82 2.20 -10.05
N GLY A 198 -2.75 3.16 -9.98
CA GLY A 198 -2.60 4.40 -9.20
C GLY A 198 -2.58 4.19 -7.69
N ASP A 199 -2.99 3.00 -7.22
CA ASP A 199 -3.04 2.62 -5.81
C ASP A 199 -1.78 1.88 -5.33
N LEU A 200 -0.93 1.44 -6.26
CA LEU A 200 0.25 0.63 -5.95
C LEU A 200 1.49 1.52 -5.91
N ASP A 201 2.22 1.48 -4.79
CA ASP A 201 3.51 2.14 -4.67
C ASP A 201 4.50 1.51 -5.65
N LEU A 202 5.41 2.35 -6.19
CA LEU A 202 6.32 2.05 -7.31
C LEU A 202 5.60 1.86 -8.65
N ALA A 203 4.56 1.03 -8.70
CA ALA A 203 3.82 0.75 -9.93
C ALA A 203 3.09 1.97 -10.50
N CYS A 204 2.63 2.89 -9.64
CA CYS A 204 1.84 4.05 -10.06
C CYS A 204 2.54 4.95 -11.09
N GLU A 205 3.86 5.05 -11.02
CA GLU A 205 4.70 5.84 -11.95
C GLU A 205 5.51 4.96 -12.91
N ASP A 206 5.35 3.63 -12.84
CA ASP A 206 6.12 2.70 -13.66
C ASP A 206 5.41 2.43 -15.00
N GLU A 207 6.08 2.76 -16.10
CA GLU A 207 5.58 2.59 -17.46
C GLU A 207 5.41 1.13 -17.87
N ARG A 208 6.08 0.19 -17.16
CA ARG A 208 5.91 -1.26 -17.39
C ARG A 208 4.48 -1.71 -17.05
N PHE A 209 3.77 -0.99 -16.18
CA PHE A 209 2.41 -1.31 -15.79
C PHE A 209 1.40 -0.60 -16.71
N SER A 210 0.45 -1.36 -17.26
CA SER A 210 -0.69 -0.81 -18.00
C SER A 210 -1.56 0.07 -17.08
N ALA A 211 -2.23 1.08 -17.64
CA ALA A 211 -3.24 1.86 -16.91
C ALA A 211 -4.38 0.96 -16.38
N GLU A 212 -4.67 -0.14 -17.07
CA GLU A 212 -5.68 -1.14 -16.69
C GLU A 212 -5.16 -2.16 -15.67
N HIS A 213 -3.94 -2.00 -15.16
CA HIS A 213 -3.38 -2.89 -14.14
C HIS A 213 -4.20 -2.84 -12.86
N ARG A 214 -4.55 -4.01 -12.33
CA ARG A 214 -5.34 -4.14 -11.10
C ARG A 214 -4.94 -5.38 -10.31
N MET A 215 -4.86 -5.22 -9.00
CA MET A 215 -4.73 -6.30 -8.02
C MET A 215 -6.01 -6.38 -7.20
N THR A 216 -6.70 -7.52 -7.25
CA THR A 216 -7.90 -7.80 -6.44
C THR A 216 -7.57 -8.79 -5.34
N PHE A 217 -7.70 -8.33 -4.10
CA PHE A 217 -7.49 -9.12 -2.89
C PHE A 217 -8.81 -9.78 -2.51
N CYS A 218 -8.84 -11.10 -2.53
CA CYS A 218 -10.03 -11.88 -2.25
C CYS A 218 -9.99 -12.40 -0.81
N PHE A 219 -11.02 -12.07 -0.04
CA PHE A 219 -11.17 -12.40 1.36
C PHE A 219 -12.37 -13.31 1.61
N ASP A 220 -12.26 -14.12 2.66
CA ASP A 220 -13.40 -14.72 3.34
C ASP A 220 -13.54 -14.18 4.77
N THR A 221 -14.74 -14.28 5.30
CA THR A 221 -15.08 -13.89 6.69
C THR A 221 -14.97 -15.06 7.67
N VAL A 222 -14.73 -16.26 7.14
CA VAL A 222 -14.50 -17.50 7.90
C VAL A 222 -13.31 -18.22 7.29
N PRO A 223 -12.51 -18.96 8.10
CA PRO A 223 -11.47 -19.81 7.56
C PRO A 223 -12.14 -20.93 6.76
N ASN A 224 -12.06 -20.84 5.44
CA ASN A 224 -12.62 -21.82 4.53
C ASN A 224 -11.47 -22.43 3.72
N GLU A 225 -11.21 -23.71 3.96
CA GLU A 225 -10.14 -24.45 3.28
C GLU A 225 -10.52 -24.89 1.87
N ARG A 226 -11.74 -24.61 1.41
CA ARG A 226 -12.11 -24.90 0.02
C ARG A 226 -11.14 -24.15 -0.88
N PRO A 227 -10.31 -24.86 -1.68
CA PRO A 227 -9.48 -24.20 -2.65
C PRO A 227 -10.41 -23.36 -3.53
N MET A 228 -10.07 -22.10 -3.74
CA MET A 228 -10.62 -21.36 -4.87
C MET A 228 -10.25 -22.23 -6.07
N ILE A 229 -11.21 -22.97 -6.61
CA ILE A 229 -10.93 -23.78 -7.79
C ILE A 229 -10.34 -22.79 -8.80
N LEU A 230 -9.09 -23.01 -9.17
CA LEU A 230 -8.32 -22.25 -10.16
C LEU A 230 -8.92 -22.42 -11.57
N VAL A 231 -10.26 -22.50 -11.71
CA VAL A 231 -10.98 -22.54 -12.99
C VAL A 231 -10.55 -21.37 -13.88
N PHE A 232 -10.11 -20.28 -13.24
CA PHE A 232 -9.73 -19.04 -13.90
C PHE A 232 -8.23 -18.79 -13.96
N GLN A 233 -7.39 -19.69 -13.44
CA GLN A 233 -5.94 -19.53 -13.58
C GLN A 233 -5.55 -19.76 -15.04
N ASP A 234 -4.77 -18.86 -15.61
CA ASP A 234 -4.21 -19.06 -16.93
C ASP A 234 -3.36 -20.35 -16.93
N PRO A 235 -3.70 -21.36 -17.75
CA PRO A 235 -3.05 -22.67 -17.72
C PRO A 235 -1.57 -22.62 -18.12
N LEU A 236 -1.11 -21.52 -18.73
CA LEU A 236 0.29 -21.34 -19.08
C LEU A 236 1.12 -20.76 -17.92
N VAL A 237 0.47 -20.25 -16.87
CA VAL A 237 1.18 -19.79 -15.67
C VAL A 237 1.58 -20.99 -14.83
N ARG A 238 2.89 -21.12 -14.60
CA ARG A 238 3.47 -22.24 -13.84
C ARG A 238 3.87 -21.77 -12.45
N VAL A 239 3.78 -22.66 -11.47
CA VAL A 239 4.21 -22.39 -10.10
C VAL A 239 5.38 -23.31 -9.78
N GLU A 240 6.52 -22.72 -9.42
CA GLU A 240 7.74 -23.42 -9.02
C GLU A 240 7.97 -23.17 -7.52
N PRO A 241 8.26 -24.21 -6.72
CA PRO A 241 8.49 -24.04 -5.28
C PRO A 241 9.70 -23.14 -5.04
N ILE A 242 9.60 -22.26 -4.04
CA ILE A 242 10.77 -21.54 -3.55
C ILE A 242 11.63 -22.55 -2.80
N ALA A 243 12.79 -22.95 -3.35
CA ALA A 243 13.59 -24.05 -2.79
C ALA A 243 13.95 -23.79 -1.31
N GLU A 244 13.63 -24.74 -0.42
CA GLU A 244 13.91 -24.65 1.03
C GLU A 244 15.41 -24.67 1.37
N ASN A 245 16.27 -25.12 0.45
CA ASN A 245 17.73 -25.22 0.63
C ASN A 245 18.47 -24.21 -0.25
N GLY A 246 18.36 -22.92 0.04
CA GLY A 246 19.06 -21.89 -0.74
C GLY A 246 18.82 -20.48 -0.24
N ASP A 247 19.46 -20.17 0.88
CA ASP A 247 19.52 -18.91 1.63
C ASP A 247 20.07 -17.71 0.83
N HIS A 248 19.51 -17.41 -0.36
CA HIS A 248 19.98 -16.35 -1.25
C HIS A 248 18.92 -15.33 -1.66
N LEU A 249 17.65 -15.51 -1.27
CA LEU A 249 16.63 -14.47 -1.37
C LEU A 249 16.49 -13.64 -0.08
N GLU A 250 17.13 -14.02 1.01
CA GLU A 250 17.05 -13.32 2.31
C GLU A 250 18.08 -12.22 2.50
N THR A 251 19.16 -12.18 1.73
CA THR A 251 20.21 -11.17 1.89
C THR A 251 20.13 -10.10 0.81
N ILE A 252 19.53 -8.96 1.16
CA ILE A 252 19.96 -7.59 0.85
C ILE A 252 18.97 -6.69 1.59
N ASN A 253 19.50 -5.90 2.53
CA ASN A 253 18.84 -4.81 3.28
C ASN A 253 17.40 -4.53 2.83
N GLU A 254 16.44 -5.12 3.54
CA GLU A 254 15.10 -4.56 3.57
C GLU A 254 15.25 -3.16 4.18
N GLY A 255 15.46 -2.15 3.33
CA GLY A 255 15.43 -0.75 3.71
C GLY A 255 14.22 -0.54 4.61
N LYS A 256 14.45 0.15 5.74
CA LYS A 256 13.49 0.37 6.83
C LYS A 256 12.06 0.30 6.30
N CYS A 257 11.26 -0.60 6.88
CA CYS A 257 9.86 -0.74 6.52
C CYS A 257 9.24 0.67 6.53
N SER A 258 8.92 1.20 5.34
CA SER A 258 8.32 2.53 5.13
C SER A 258 6.85 2.54 5.55
N THR A 259 6.55 1.86 6.65
CA THR A 259 5.22 1.69 7.20
C THR A 259 4.81 3.01 7.82
N VAL A 260 3.79 3.66 7.26
CA VAL A 260 3.12 4.75 7.95
C VAL A 260 1.99 4.16 8.79
N CYS A 261 2.31 3.75 10.02
CA CYS A 261 1.29 3.34 10.98
C CYS A 261 0.66 4.57 11.64
N PHE A 262 -0.52 4.99 11.18
CA PHE A 262 -1.33 5.96 11.95
C PHE A 262 -2.14 5.29 13.07
N PHE A 263 -2.31 3.97 13.03
CA PHE A 263 -3.18 3.21 13.94
C PHE A 263 -2.43 2.58 15.13
N ALA A 264 -1.41 3.27 15.67
CA ALA A 264 -0.69 2.78 16.85
C ALA A 264 -1.40 3.12 18.19
N ALA A 265 -2.67 3.53 18.16
CA ALA A 265 -3.43 3.91 19.34
C ALA A 265 -4.75 3.13 19.42
N GLN A 266 -4.67 1.87 19.88
CA GLN A 266 -5.64 1.21 20.75
C GLN A 266 -5.11 -0.15 21.23
#